data_AF-A0A968P993-F1
#
_entry.id   AF-A0A968P993-F1
#
_cell.length_a   1.000
_cell.length_b   1.000
_cell.length_c   1.000
_cell.angle_alpha   90.00
_cell.angle_beta   90.00
_cell.angle_gamma   90.00
#
_symmetry.space_group_name_H-M   'P 1'
#
loop_
_entity.id
_entity.type
_entity.pdbx_description
1 polymer ?
#
loop_
_entity_poly.entity_id
_entity_poly.type
_entity_poly.pdbx_seq_one_letter_code
_entity_poly.pdbx_strand_id
1 'polypeptide(L)'
;MYTGDAAISVREGAGEDGRDRLTLVFPDHAIENTWLEVTLLADPWGQHLGLWQDEVFYFGNAIGETGNSSSNTNVDATDELAARNNQRNFLNPASITDRHDFNRDARVDATDELIARSHQTTFQTRLNLLSIPLLTIPADPLSNRFTVQVDDHSLPVYTYQDMDYVSVPWDEPVTADHHPAGWKKHHRPAHPPGTIEHTRHGRRP
;
A
#
# COMPACT_ATOMS: atom_id res chain seq x y z
N MET A 1 -29.90 -13.06 7.83
CA MET A 1 -28.57 -12.85 7.21
C MET A 1 -28.44 -11.35 6.99
N TYR A 2 -27.48 -10.72 7.65
CA TYR A 2 -27.17 -9.30 7.39
C TYR A 2 -26.20 -9.27 6.23
N THR A 3 -26.68 -8.98 5.01
CA THR A 3 -25.80 -8.55 3.92
C THR A 3 -25.46 -7.09 4.22
N GLY A 4 -24.31 -6.84 4.82
CA GLY A 4 -23.80 -5.47 4.92
C GLY A 4 -23.55 -4.93 3.52
N ASP A 5 -23.95 -3.69 3.26
CA ASP A 5 -23.63 -3.03 1.99
C ASP A 5 -22.13 -2.82 1.83
N ALA A 6 -21.68 -2.69 0.59
CA ALA A 6 -20.31 -2.26 0.34
C ALA A 6 -20.07 -0.88 0.96
N ALA A 7 -18.97 -0.72 1.69
CA ALA A 7 -18.66 0.54 2.37
C ALA A 7 -17.16 0.83 2.30
N ILE A 8 -16.82 2.12 2.30
CA ILE A 8 -15.45 2.61 2.41
C ILE A 8 -15.36 3.54 3.62
N SER A 9 -14.29 3.43 4.40
CA SER A 9 -13.99 4.34 5.51
C SER A 9 -12.50 4.61 5.61
N VAL A 10 -12.15 5.79 6.13
CA VAL A 10 -10.77 6.23 6.36
C VAL A 10 -10.57 6.47 7.85
N ARG A 11 -9.45 5.98 8.38
CA ARG A 11 -8.99 6.29 9.73
C ARG A 11 -7.64 6.98 9.64
N GLU A 12 -7.66 8.29 9.84
CA GLU A 12 -6.46 9.13 9.77
C GLU A 12 -5.42 8.70 10.81
N GLY A 13 -4.16 8.60 10.40
CA GLY A 13 -3.04 8.25 11.27
C GLY A 13 -3.06 6.85 11.90
N ALA A 14 -4.02 6.01 11.51
CA ALA A 14 -4.24 4.69 12.12
C ALA A 14 -3.51 3.53 11.41
N GLY A 15 -2.80 3.82 10.34
CA GLY A 15 -1.89 2.93 9.62
C GLY A 15 -0.51 2.88 10.28
N GLU A 16 0.36 2.05 9.72
CA GLU A 16 1.76 1.95 10.13
C GLU A 16 2.47 3.30 9.95
N ASP A 17 3.40 3.64 10.85
CA ASP A 17 4.12 4.93 10.85
C ASP A 17 3.24 6.20 10.82
N GLY A 18 2.00 6.10 11.31
CA GLY A 18 1.06 7.23 11.31
C GLY A 18 0.47 7.54 9.93
N ARG A 19 0.50 6.59 9.00
CA ARG A 19 -0.23 6.67 7.72
C ARG A 19 -1.73 6.54 7.94
N ASP A 20 -2.52 6.90 6.94
CA ASP A 20 -3.96 6.69 6.99
C ASP A 20 -4.30 5.22 6.70
N ARG A 21 -5.36 4.71 7.33
CA ARG A 21 -5.86 3.37 7.07
C ARG A 21 -7.21 3.43 6.38
N LEU A 22 -7.23 3.00 5.12
CA LEU A 22 -8.46 2.77 4.37
C LEU A 22 -9.03 1.40 4.76
N THR A 23 -10.35 1.32 4.89
CA THR A 23 -11.09 0.08 5.16
C THR A 23 -12.21 -0.05 4.15
N LEU A 24 -12.13 -1.11 3.34
CA LEU A 24 -13.13 -1.48 2.36
C LEU A 24 -13.92 -2.68 2.92
N VAL A 25 -15.23 -2.54 2.94
CA VAL A 25 -16.17 -3.59 3.35
C VAL A 25 -16.94 -4.00 2.12
N PHE A 26 -17.08 -5.31 1.92
CA PHE A 26 -17.84 -5.89 0.83
C PHE A 26 -18.99 -6.72 1.41
N PRO A 27 -20.08 -6.92 0.65
CA PRO A 27 -21.06 -7.92 1.00
C PRO A 27 -20.41 -9.29 1.19
N ASP A 28 -21.04 -10.10 2.03
CA ASP A 28 -20.58 -11.45 2.28
C ASP A 28 -20.47 -12.24 0.96
N HIS A 29 -19.42 -13.07 0.85
CA HIS A 29 -19.10 -13.86 -0.33
C HIS A 29 -18.89 -13.06 -1.64
N ALA A 30 -18.76 -11.73 -1.61
CA ALA A 30 -18.58 -10.92 -2.82
C ALA A 30 -17.23 -11.16 -3.53
N ILE A 31 -16.22 -11.66 -2.81
CA ILE A 31 -14.87 -11.90 -3.31
C ILE A 31 -14.47 -13.32 -2.94
N GLU A 32 -14.94 -14.28 -3.74
CA GLU A 32 -14.63 -15.70 -3.58
C GLU A 32 -14.08 -16.27 -4.87
N ASN A 33 -12.93 -16.96 -4.79
CA ASN A 33 -12.31 -17.61 -5.94
C ASN A 33 -12.10 -16.65 -7.13
N THR A 34 -11.78 -15.40 -6.83
CA THR A 34 -11.58 -14.31 -7.80
C THR A 34 -10.51 -13.33 -7.33
N TRP A 35 -10.08 -12.47 -8.25
CA TRP A 35 -9.24 -11.31 -7.95
C TRP A 35 -10.12 -10.07 -7.73
N LEU A 36 -9.75 -9.27 -6.75
CA LEU A 36 -10.19 -7.90 -6.54
C LEU A 36 -9.08 -6.95 -7.00
N GLU A 37 -9.40 -6.07 -7.94
CA GLU A 37 -8.60 -4.90 -8.27
C GLU A 37 -9.11 -3.70 -7.44
N VAL A 38 -8.20 -3.01 -6.76
CA VAL A 38 -8.47 -1.77 -6.04
C VAL A 38 -7.61 -0.67 -6.66
N THR A 39 -8.27 0.29 -7.29
CA THR A 39 -7.61 1.45 -7.87
C THR A 39 -7.87 2.68 -7.01
N LEU A 40 -6.80 3.22 -6.42
CA LEU A 40 -6.80 4.51 -5.78
C LEU A 40 -6.51 5.56 -6.84
N LEU A 41 -7.50 6.40 -7.10
CA LEU A 41 -7.38 7.43 -8.12
C LEU A 41 -6.47 8.56 -7.63
N ALA A 42 -5.62 9.06 -8.54
CA ALA A 42 -4.81 10.23 -8.34
C ALA A 42 -5.68 11.44 -8.03
N ASP A 43 -5.21 12.29 -7.12
CA ASP A 43 -5.78 13.62 -6.90
C ASP A 43 -4.65 14.64 -6.76
N PRO A 44 -3.93 14.95 -7.86
CA PRO A 44 -2.71 15.75 -7.82
C PRO A 44 -2.93 17.20 -7.36
N TRP A 45 -4.18 17.63 -7.17
CA TRP A 45 -4.55 18.99 -6.79
C TRP A 45 -5.60 19.08 -5.67
N GLY A 46 -5.99 17.95 -5.06
CA GLY A 46 -7.06 17.87 -4.08
C GLY A 46 -6.69 16.99 -2.89
N GLN A 47 -7.08 17.45 -1.71
CA GLN A 47 -6.53 17.12 -0.39
C GLN A 47 -6.93 15.72 0.17
N HIS A 48 -7.06 14.70 -0.67
CA HIS A 48 -7.56 13.38 -0.26
C HIS A 48 -6.45 12.35 -0.01
N LEU A 49 -5.80 11.84 -1.07
CA LEU A 49 -4.81 10.75 -0.95
C LEU A 49 -3.38 11.20 -1.24
N GLY A 50 -3.18 12.40 -1.80
CA GLY A 50 -1.86 12.93 -2.15
C GLY A 50 -1.13 12.14 -3.25
N LEU A 51 -1.87 11.36 -4.05
CA LEU A 51 -1.34 10.53 -5.11
C LEU A 51 -1.15 11.34 -6.41
N TRP A 52 0.05 11.26 -6.98
CA TRP A 52 0.38 11.90 -8.27
C TRP A 52 -0.11 11.12 -9.49
N GLN A 53 -0.32 9.82 -9.32
CA GLN A 53 -0.81 8.89 -10.32
C GLN A 53 -1.71 7.85 -9.64
N ASP A 54 -2.58 7.21 -10.42
CA ASP A 54 -3.42 6.14 -9.90
C ASP A 54 -2.54 5.01 -9.37
N GLU A 55 -2.89 4.47 -8.21
CA GLU A 55 -2.25 3.29 -7.64
C GLU A 55 -3.21 2.11 -7.69
N VAL A 56 -2.75 0.99 -8.28
CA VAL A 56 -3.57 -0.21 -8.48
C VAL A 56 -3.03 -1.35 -7.63
N PHE A 57 -3.91 -1.95 -6.82
CA PHE A 57 -3.62 -3.08 -5.94
C PHE A 57 -4.48 -4.27 -6.34
N TYR A 58 -3.93 -5.48 -6.23
CA TYR A 58 -4.65 -6.72 -6.54
C TYR A 58 -4.65 -7.65 -5.34
N PHE A 59 -5.83 -8.16 -5.00
CA PHE A 59 -6.03 -9.11 -3.91
C PHE A 59 -6.73 -10.34 -4.46
N GLY A 60 -6.10 -11.51 -4.33
CA GLY A 60 -6.68 -12.79 -4.74
C GLY A 60 -7.34 -13.48 -3.55
N ASN A 61 -8.50 -14.08 -3.76
CA ASN A 61 -9.09 -15.01 -2.81
C ASN A 61 -9.22 -16.39 -3.47
N ALA A 62 -8.45 -17.37 -3.00
CA ALA A 62 -8.65 -18.78 -3.29
C ALA A 62 -9.00 -19.47 -1.97
N ILE A 63 -10.24 -19.94 -1.82
CA ILE A 63 -10.73 -20.43 -0.53
C ILE A 63 -9.96 -21.68 -0.13
N GLY A 64 -9.35 -21.67 1.06
CA GLY A 64 -8.59 -22.79 1.60
C GLY A 64 -7.15 -22.90 1.10
N GLU A 65 -6.65 -21.96 0.30
CA GLU A 65 -5.25 -21.94 -0.16
C GLU A 65 -4.34 -21.31 0.92
N THR A 66 -3.16 -21.88 1.14
CA THR A 66 -2.25 -21.49 2.25
C THR A 66 -1.00 -20.70 1.81
N GLY A 67 -0.92 -20.32 0.54
CA GLY A 67 0.26 -19.73 -0.08
C GLY A 67 1.44 -20.69 -0.12
N ASN A 68 1.18 -21.99 -0.27
CA ASN A 68 2.22 -23.02 -0.26
C ASN A 68 3.06 -23.03 -1.55
N SER A 69 2.60 -22.32 -2.58
CA SER A 69 3.29 -22.15 -3.86
C SER A 69 3.21 -20.71 -4.37
N SER A 70 4.32 -20.20 -4.92
CA SER A 70 4.34 -18.93 -5.66
C SER A 70 3.93 -19.08 -7.13
N SER A 71 3.76 -20.31 -7.61
CA SER A 71 3.55 -20.62 -9.03
C SER A 71 2.10 -20.90 -9.39
N ASN A 72 1.24 -21.12 -8.40
CA ASN A 72 -0.17 -21.43 -8.55
C ASN A 72 -0.90 -21.22 -7.23
N THR A 73 -2.22 -21.37 -7.27
CA THR A 73 -3.17 -21.24 -6.15
C THR A 73 -3.93 -22.54 -5.93
N ASN A 74 -3.28 -23.69 -6.18
CA ASN A 74 -3.94 -24.98 -5.99
C ASN A 74 -4.28 -25.16 -4.51
N VAL A 75 -5.54 -25.41 -4.23
CA VAL A 75 -6.00 -25.96 -2.96
C VAL A 75 -5.96 -27.48 -3.06
N ASP A 76 -5.12 -28.13 -2.26
CA ASP A 76 -5.01 -29.59 -2.21
C ASP A 76 -4.79 -30.14 -0.79
N ALA A 77 -4.41 -31.41 -0.68
CA ALA A 77 -4.19 -32.06 0.61
C ALA A 77 -3.06 -31.41 1.43
N THR A 78 -2.15 -30.68 0.78
CA THR A 78 -1.08 -29.93 1.43
C THR A 78 -1.66 -28.78 2.26
N ASP A 79 -2.67 -28.08 1.75
CA ASP A 79 -3.35 -26.99 2.46
C ASP A 79 -4.17 -27.50 3.64
N GLU A 80 -4.91 -28.60 3.44
CA GLU A 80 -5.61 -29.28 4.54
C GLU A 80 -4.63 -29.66 5.67
N LEU A 81 -3.49 -30.27 5.32
CA LEU A 81 -2.47 -30.66 6.29
C LEU A 81 -1.79 -29.44 6.93
N ALA A 82 -1.65 -28.33 6.20
CA ALA A 82 -1.12 -27.08 6.74
C ALA A 82 -2.05 -26.51 7.81
N ALA A 83 -3.37 -26.48 7.58
CA ALA A 83 -4.34 -26.11 8.62
C ALA A 83 -4.25 -27.04 9.85
N ARG A 84 -4.24 -28.37 9.61
CA ARG A 84 -4.10 -29.37 10.68
C ARG A 84 -2.86 -29.17 11.56
N ASN A 85 -1.73 -28.81 10.95
CA ASN A 85 -0.45 -28.68 11.65
C ASN A 85 -0.25 -27.32 12.32
N ASN A 86 -1.13 -26.35 12.09
CA ASN A 86 -1.03 -24.98 12.61
C ASN A 86 -2.22 -24.60 13.51
N GLN A 87 -2.71 -25.55 14.30
CA GLN A 87 -3.90 -25.35 15.14
C GLN A 87 -3.78 -24.15 16.09
N ARG A 88 -4.87 -23.39 16.16
CA ARG A 88 -5.05 -22.24 17.04
C ARG A 88 -6.33 -22.43 17.85
N ASN A 89 -6.34 -21.93 19.07
CA ASN A 89 -7.45 -22.11 19.99
C ASN A 89 -7.63 -20.86 20.85
N PHE A 90 -8.62 -20.87 21.75
CA PHE A 90 -8.92 -19.71 22.58
C PHE A 90 -7.76 -19.24 23.48
N LEU A 91 -6.84 -20.12 23.87
CA LEU A 91 -5.65 -19.78 24.68
C LEU A 91 -4.48 -19.28 23.83
N ASN A 92 -4.49 -19.56 22.53
CA ASN A 92 -3.51 -19.10 21.55
C ASN A 92 -4.25 -18.79 20.23
N PRO A 93 -4.97 -17.65 20.16
CA PRO A 93 -5.80 -17.33 19.02
C PRO A 93 -4.96 -17.05 17.78
N ALA A 94 -5.54 -17.31 16.60
CA ALA A 94 -4.97 -16.91 15.32
C ALA A 94 -5.00 -15.38 15.21
N SER A 95 -3.97 -14.79 14.58
CA SER A 95 -4.06 -13.38 14.19
C SER A 95 -5.01 -13.23 13.01
N ILE A 96 -5.54 -12.03 12.79
CA ILE A 96 -6.42 -11.73 11.63
C ILE A 96 -5.73 -11.96 10.27
N THR A 97 -4.41 -12.12 10.26
CA THR A 97 -3.57 -12.39 9.09
C THR A 97 -3.09 -13.84 9.01
N ASP A 98 -3.43 -14.71 9.96
CA ASP A 98 -3.01 -16.12 9.93
C ASP A 98 -3.59 -16.80 8.69
N ARG A 99 -2.74 -17.31 7.83
CA ARG A 99 -3.17 -17.90 6.55
C ARG A 99 -3.96 -19.20 6.70
N HIS A 100 -3.93 -19.84 7.87
CA HIS A 100 -4.59 -21.13 8.11
C HIS A 100 -5.96 -20.97 8.78
N ASP A 101 -6.29 -19.77 9.27
CA ASP A 101 -7.62 -19.41 9.79
C ASP A 101 -8.43 -18.86 8.61
N PHE A 102 -9.11 -19.76 7.89
CA PHE A 102 -9.77 -19.43 6.64
C PHE A 102 -11.09 -18.68 6.86
N ASN A 103 -11.80 -19.00 7.96
CA ASN A 103 -13.07 -18.36 8.31
C ASN A 103 -12.89 -17.12 9.22
N ARG A 104 -11.64 -16.80 9.61
CA ARG A 104 -11.25 -15.65 10.42
C ARG A 104 -11.93 -15.61 11.78
N ASP A 105 -12.15 -16.79 12.38
CA ASP A 105 -12.80 -16.92 13.69
C ASP A 105 -11.82 -16.94 14.87
N ALA A 106 -10.54 -16.66 14.59
CA ALA A 106 -9.40 -16.68 15.50
C ALA A 106 -9.02 -18.08 16.01
N ARG A 107 -9.51 -19.13 15.36
CA ARG A 107 -9.09 -20.52 15.59
C ARG A 107 -8.57 -21.10 14.29
N VAL A 108 -7.82 -22.18 14.42
CA VAL A 108 -7.44 -23.03 13.31
C VAL A 108 -7.74 -24.42 13.80
N ASP A 109 -8.83 -25.00 13.32
CA ASP A 109 -9.33 -26.29 13.78
C ASP A 109 -9.87 -27.16 12.65
N ALA A 110 -10.63 -28.20 13.01
CA ALA A 110 -11.20 -29.11 12.02
C ALA A 110 -12.10 -28.40 11.00
N THR A 111 -12.62 -27.21 11.33
CA THR A 111 -13.38 -26.36 10.41
C THR A 111 -12.50 -25.89 9.25
N ASP A 112 -11.30 -25.38 9.53
CA ASP A 112 -10.35 -24.93 8.51
C ASP A 112 -9.82 -26.08 7.65
N GLU A 113 -9.56 -27.23 8.27
CA GLU A 113 -9.23 -28.46 7.53
C GLU A 113 -10.36 -28.83 6.55
N LEU A 114 -11.62 -28.75 6.99
CA LEU A 114 -12.78 -29.03 6.14
C LEU A 114 -13.00 -27.95 5.06
N ILE A 115 -12.66 -26.69 5.33
CA ILE A 115 -12.70 -25.62 4.32
C ILE A 115 -11.73 -25.95 3.19
N ALA A 116 -10.46 -26.23 3.47
CA ALA A 116 -9.50 -26.62 2.43
C ALA A 116 -9.94 -27.89 1.68
N ARG A 117 -10.41 -28.91 2.42
CA ARG A 117 -10.90 -30.16 1.81
C ARG A 117 -12.09 -29.96 0.87
N SER A 118 -13.02 -29.08 1.22
CA SER A 118 -14.24 -28.82 0.42
C SER A 118 -14.00 -27.91 -0.78
N HIS A 119 -12.84 -27.24 -0.83
CA HIS A 119 -12.47 -26.30 -1.90
C HIS A 119 -11.28 -26.78 -2.73
N GLN A 120 -11.03 -28.10 -2.77
CA GLN A 120 -9.96 -28.65 -3.60
C GLN A 120 -10.09 -28.22 -5.07
N THR A 121 -8.96 -27.86 -5.66
CA THR A 121 -8.90 -27.40 -7.05
C THR A 121 -8.00 -28.28 -7.90
N THR A 122 -8.20 -28.22 -9.20
CA THR A 122 -7.25 -28.74 -10.19
C THR A 122 -6.58 -27.57 -10.90
N PHE A 123 -5.65 -27.86 -11.80
CA PHE A 123 -5.03 -26.81 -12.62
C PHE A 123 -6.05 -26.02 -13.48
N GLN A 124 -7.24 -26.58 -13.73
CA GLN A 124 -8.31 -25.90 -14.48
C GLN A 124 -9.24 -25.06 -13.61
N THR A 125 -9.41 -25.40 -12.33
CA THR A 125 -10.40 -24.75 -11.46
C THR A 125 -9.79 -23.80 -10.44
N ARG A 126 -8.45 -23.83 -10.27
CA ARG A 126 -7.74 -22.89 -9.40
C ARG A 126 -7.88 -21.45 -9.86
N LEU A 127 -7.71 -20.51 -8.94
CA LEU A 127 -7.64 -19.09 -9.26
C LEU A 127 -6.37 -18.79 -10.08
N ASN A 128 -6.50 -18.49 -11.36
CA ASN A 128 -5.33 -18.19 -12.19
C ASN A 128 -4.56 -16.99 -11.65
N LEU A 129 -3.24 -17.12 -11.54
CA LEU A 129 -2.38 -16.00 -11.17
C LEU A 129 -2.44 -14.90 -12.24
N LEU A 130 -2.48 -13.65 -11.79
CA LEU A 130 -2.41 -12.51 -12.69
C LEU A 130 -1.00 -12.37 -13.26
N SER A 131 -0.91 -12.17 -14.57
CA SER A 131 0.29 -11.66 -15.21
C SER A 131 0.09 -10.17 -15.44
N ILE A 132 0.62 -9.37 -14.52
CA ILE A 132 0.59 -7.92 -14.66
C ILE A 132 1.79 -7.55 -15.55
N PRO A 133 1.57 -6.90 -16.70
CA PRO A 133 2.69 -6.41 -17.49
C PRO A 133 3.49 -5.46 -16.62
N LEU A 134 4.77 -5.75 -16.42
CA LEU A 134 5.68 -4.79 -15.84
C LEU A 134 5.63 -3.56 -16.74
N LEU A 135 5.24 -2.41 -16.16
CA LEU A 135 5.46 -1.15 -16.83
C LEU A 135 6.97 -1.06 -17.04
N THR A 136 7.42 -1.17 -18.29
CA THR A 136 8.76 -0.75 -18.65
C THR A 136 8.79 0.75 -18.40
N ILE A 137 9.31 1.15 -17.24
CA ILE A 137 9.74 2.53 -17.06
C ILE A 137 10.79 2.73 -18.16
N PRO A 138 10.56 3.60 -19.16
CA PRO A 138 11.61 3.89 -20.12
C PRO A 138 12.82 4.32 -19.30
N ALA A 139 13.98 3.66 -19.51
CA ALA A 139 15.23 4.13 -18.96
C ALA A 139 15.33 5.61 -19.34
N ASP A 140 15.28 6.48 -18.34
CA ASP A 140 15.10 7.90 -18.54
C ASP A 140 16.11 8.41 -19.58
N PRO A 141 15.69 8.88 -20.78
CA PRO A 141 16.62 9.45 -21.73
C PRO A 141 17.15 10.82 -21.27
N LEU A 142 16.73 11.34 -20.11
CA LEU A 142 17.11 12.65 -19.59
C LEU A 142 18.36 12.66 -18.68
N SER A 143 19.25 11.66 -18.75
CA SER A 143 20.62 11.84 -18.23
C SER A 143 21.42 12.90 -19.00
N ASN A 144 20.86 13.46 -20.06
CA ASN A 144 21.44 14.56 -20.80
C ASN A 144 21.14 15.92 -20.15
N ARG A 145 21.92 16.20 -19.09
CA ARG A 145 22.27 17.53 -18.53
C ARG A 145 21.58 18.73 -19.19
N PHE A 146 20.52 19.23 -18.56
CA PHE A 146 20.04 20.58 -18.84
C PHE A 146 21.01 21.59 -18.20
N THR A 147 21.88 22.20 -19.01
CA THR A 147 22.71 23.32 -18.54
C THR A 147 21.89 24.59 -18.71
N VAL A 148 21.36 25.14 -17.62
CA VAL A 148 20.79 26.50 -17.65
C VAL A 148 21.95 27.48 -17.50
N GLN A 149 22.32 28.15 -18.59
CA GLN A 149 23.02 29.43 -18.46
C GLN A 149 21.99 30.49 -18.08
N VAL A 150 22.19 31.10 -16.92
CA VAL A 150 21.35 32.18 -16.42
C VAL A 150 21.88 33.48 -17.03
N ASP A 151 21.17 34.03 -18.00
CA ASP A 151 21.29 35.46 -18.33
C ASP A 151 20.28 36.24 -17.50
N ASP A 152 20.76 37.37 -17.00
CA ASP A 152 20.18 38.20 -15.95
C ASP A 152 18.76 38.71 -16.29
N HIS A 153 17.97 38.84 -15.23
CA HIS A 153 16.69 39.53 -15.10
C HIS A 153 15.38 38.77 -15.37
N SER A 154 14.68 38.57 -14.24
CA SER A 154 13.23 38.62 -14.03
C SER A 154 12.39 37.38 -14.37
N LEU A 155 12.30 36.47 -13.39
CA LEU A 155 11.10 35.92 -12.71
C LEU A 155 11.50 34.56 -12.08
N PRO A 156 11.16 34.24 -10.81
CA PRO A 156 11.38 32.89 -10.31
C PRO A 156 10.35 31.96 -10.94
N VAL A 157 10.79 31.19 -11.94
CA VAL A 157 10.11 29.96 -12.38
C VAL A 157 10.50 28.88 -11.37
N TYR A 158 9.54 28.34 -10.63
CA TYR A 158 9.77 27.15 -9.81
C TYR A 158 9.69 25.92 -10.73
N THR A 159 10.83 25.45 -11.23
CA THR A 159 10.96 24.08 -11.73
C THR A 159 11.33 23.19 -10.55
N TYR A 160 10.48 22.23 -10.20
CA TYR A 160 10.83 21.17 -9.26
C TYR A 160 11.79 20.21 -9.97
N GLN A 161 13.04 20.17 -9.51
CA GLN A 161 14.01 19.13 -9.89
C GLN A 161 13.79 17.90 -9.01
N ASP A 162 14.02 16.75 -9.63
CA ASP A 162 13.86 15.39 -9.15
C ASP A 162 14.23 15.17 -7.69
N MET A 163 13.35 14.49 -6.96
CA MET A 163 13.76 13.80 -5.74
C MET A 163 14.51 12.54 -6.16
N ASP A 164 15.84 12.58 -6.06
CA ASP A 164 16.69 11.40 -6.19
C ASP A 164 16.24 10.31 -5.21
N TYR A 165 15.71 9.20 -5.73
CA TYR A 165 15.61 7.97 -4.96
C TYR A 165 17.02 7.41 -4.73
N VAL A 166 17.62 7.72 -3.58
CA VAL A 166 18.79 6.99 -3.10
C VAL A 166 18.31 5.71 -2.43
N SER A 167 18.52 4.58 -3.10
CA SER A 167 18.40 3.25 -2.50
C SER A 167 19.47 3.09 -1.41
N VAL A 168 19.07 3.15 -0.14
CA VAL A 168 19.92 2.72 0.98
C VAL A 168 19.76 1.21 1.18
N PRO A 169 20.85 0.41 1.16
CA PRO A 169 20.78 -1.01 1.45
C PRO A 169 20.40 -1.24 2.92
N TRP A 170 19.42 -2.12 3.13
CA TRP A 170 19.11 -2.67 4.44
C TRP A 170 20.21 -3.65 4.84
N ASP A 171 21.20 -3.19 5.61
CA ASP A 171 21.93 -3.97 6.63
C ASP A 171 23.20 -3.22 7.06
N GLU A 172 23.10 -2.36 8.08
CA GLU A 172 24.12 -2.20 9.13
C GLU A 172 23.47 -1.65 10.42
N PRO A 173 23.81 -2.18 11.61
CA PRO A 173 23.27 -1.66 12.87
C PRO A 173 23.97 -0.35 13.24
N VAL A 174 23.19 0.72 13.43
CA VAL A 174 23.70 2.00 13.93
C VAL A 174 24.07 1.84 15.41
N THR A 175 25.33 1.51 15.70
CA THR A 175 25.89 1.71 17.04
C THR A 175 26.04 3.21 17.28
N ALA A 176 25.52 3.68 18.41
CA ALA A 176 25.64 5.05 18.87
C ALA A 176 27.11 5.51 18.91
N ASP A 177 27.29 6.81 18.75
CA ASP A 177 28.55 7.56 18.74
C ASP A 177 29.28 7.56 17.40
N HIS A 178 28.89 8.49 16.52
CA HIS A 178 29.77 9.46 15.85
C HIS A 178 28.88 10.49 15.14
N HIS A 179 28.72 11.67 15.76
CA HIS A 179 28.16 12.84 15.11
C HIS A 179 29.23 13.51 14.23
N PRO A 180 29.02 13.70 12.92
CA PRO A 180 29.62 14.83 12.22
C PRO A 180 28.72 16.07 12.40
N ALA A 181 29.36 17.16 12.80
CA ALA A 181 28.75 18.45 13.05
C ALA A 181 27.99 19.00 11.83
N GLY A 182 26.80 19.58 12.06
CA GLY A 182 26.22 20.53 11.10
C GLY A 182 24.73 20.41 10.78
N TRP A 183 23.84 20.17 11.75
CA TRP A 183 22.40 20.41 11.55
C TRP A 183 21.77 21.10 12.76
N LYS A 184 21.38 22.37 12.58
CA LYS A 184 20.49 23.07 13.52
C LYS A 184 19.05 22.61 13.26
N LYS A 185 18.39 22.10 14.30
CA LYS A 185 16.94 21.89 14.31
C LYS A 185 16.23 23.25 14.16
N HIS A 186 15.57 23.51 13.04
CA HIS A 186 14.59 24.58 12.96
C HIS A 186 13.21 24.01 13.29
N HIS A 187 12.80 24.18 14.54
CA HIS A 187 11.39 24.15 14.91
C HIS A 187 10.69 25.28 14.14
N ARG A 188 9.76 24.94 13.23
CA ARG A 188 8.84 25.94 12.66
C ARG A 188 7.77 26.25 13.70
N PRO A 189 7.53 27.52 14.08
CA PRO A 189 6.32 27.92 14.77
C PRO A 189 5.15 27.97 13.77
N ALA A 190 3.96 27.58 14.24
CA ALA A 190 2.71 27.74 13.50
C ALA A 190 2.42 29.23 13.21
N HIS A 191 2.05 29.55 11.97
CA HIS A 191 1.53 30.86 11.61
C HIS A 191 -0.01 30.87 11.73
N PRO A 192 -0.63 31.87 12.41
CA PRO A 192 -2.08 32.06 12.38
C PRO A 192 -2.53 32.82 11.11
N PRO A 193 -3.83 32.78 10.75
CA PRO A 193 -4.33 33.33 9.49
C PRO A 193 -4.42 34.86 9.55
N GLY A 194 -3.74 35.54 8.62
CA GLY A 194 -3.73 37.00 8.52
C GLY A 194 -3.91 37.47 7.08
N THR A 195 -4.96 38.28 6.90
CA THR A 195 -5.43 39.01 5.72
C THR A 195 -4.31 39.65 4.88
N ILE A 196 -4.38 39.50 3.54
CA ILE A 196 -3.53 40.22 2.59
C ILE A 196 -4.27 41.49 2.15
N GLU A 197 -3.79 42.67 2.57
CA GLU A 197 -4.17 43.96 1.98
C GLU A 197 -3.15 44.35 0.89
N HIS A 198 -3.65 44.66 -0.31
CA HIS A 198 -2.85 45.16 -1.43
C HIS A 198 -2.78 46.69 -1.43
N THR A 199 -1.60 47.26 -1.21
CA THR A 199 -1.35 48.69 -1.51
C THR A 199 -0.63 48.80 -2.86
N ARG A 200 -1.38 49.24 -3.88
CA ARG A 200 -0.84 49.54 -5.21
C ARG A 200 -0.26 50.96 -5.22
N HIS A 201 1.05 51.11 -5.19
CA HIS A 201 1.67 52.38 -5.56
C HIS A 201 1.84 52.46 -7.08
N GLY A 202 1.08 53.37 -7.69
CA GLY A 202 1.13 53.67 -9.12
C GLY A 202 2.43 54.36 -9.52
N ARG A 203 2.99 53.93 -10.65
CA ARG A 203 4.05 54.62 -11.41
C ARG A 203 3.62 56.03 -11.81
N ARG A 204 4.57 56.97 -11.83
CA ARG A 204 4.83 57.97 -12.89
C ARG A 204 6.30 58.44 -12.80
N PRO A 205 6.88 58.97 -13.91
CA PRO A 205 8.32 58.94 -14.23
C PRO A 205 9.19 59.88 -13.40
#